data_AF-A0A969ABF3-F1
#
_entry.id   AF-A0A969ABF3-F1
#
_cell.length_a   1.000
_cell.length_b   1.000
_cell.length_c   1.000
_cell.angle_alpha   90.00
_cell.angle_beta   90.00
_cell.angle_gamma   90.00
#
_symmetry.space_group_name_H-M   'P 1'
#
loop_
_entity.id
_entity.type
_entity.pdbx_description
1 polymer ?
#
loop_
_entity_poly.entity_id
_entity_poly.type
_entity_poly.pdbx_seq_one_letter_code
_entity_poly.pdbx_strand_id
1 'polypeptide(L)'
;MTSVALSVFTLISSQPVIANTSFFGKISLSPSSEGVSKSVTGYTGGSYPLSAMSNRDRSNNLCIGFADPKPDHIVVLQKDFPKLNIKVNSRGYDTTLLIVGPNDKTVRCGDDTGESKDASINGSDWEAGTYKVWVGSFKAGVKRDYKLSLQQ
;
A
#
# COMPACT_ATOMS: atom_id res chain seq x y z
N MET A 1 -52.50 -30.71 25.47
CA MET A 1 -51.38 -29.80 25.76
C MET A 1 -50.15 -30.34 25.05
N THR A 2 -49.80 -29.83 23.88
CA THR A 2 -48.60 -30.25 23.14
C THR A 2 -47.81 -28.99 22.80
N SER A 3 -46.80 -28.69 23.61
CA SER A 3 -45.87 -27.59 23.37
C SER A 3 -44.89 -28.00 22.28
N VAL A 4 -44.79 -27.19 21.22
CA VAL A 4 -43.72 -27.27 20.22
C VAL A 4 -42.68 -26.23 20.59
N ALA A 5 -41.49 -26.67 21.01
CA ALA A 5 -40.36 -25.79 21.25
C ALA A 5 -39.66 -25.51 19.91
N LEU A 6 -39.63 -24.24 19.50
CA LEU A 6 -38.94 -23.79 18.29
C LEU A 6 -37.48 -23.49 18.63
N SER A 7 -36.57 -24.38 18.25
CA SER A 7 -35.12 -24.15 18.40
C SER A 7 -34.61 -23.21 17.31
N VAL A 8 -34.08 -22.06 17.71
CA VAL A 8 -33.40 -21.11 16.83
C VAL A 8 -31.98 -21.60 16.56
N PHE A 9 -31.71 -22.02 15.33
CA PHE A 9 -30.35 -22.29 14.86
C PHE A 9 -29.69 -20.97 14.45
N THR A 10 -28.75 -20.47 15.24
CA THR A 10 -27.83 -19.40 14.84
C THR A 10 -26.77 -19.98 13.91
N LEU A 11 -26.91 -19.70 12.62
CA LEU A 11 -25.88 -19.98 11.63
C LEU A 11 -24.72 -18.99 11.81
N ILE A 12 -23.63 -19.44 12.42
CA ILE A 12 -22.37 -18.70 12.43
C ILE A 12 -21.71 -18.90 11.07
N SER A 13 -21.99 -18.00 10.12
CA SER A 13 -21.30 -17.98 8.84
C SER A 13 -19.88 -17.44 9.05
N SER A 14 -18.88 -18.32 9.12
CA SER A 14 -17.47 -17.93 9.05
C SER A 14 -17.14 -17.51 7.63
N GLN A 15 -17.35 -16.24 7.30
CA GLN A 15 -16.82 -15.69 6.06
C GLN A 15 -15.29 -15.75 6.10
N PRO A 16 -14.61 -16.22 5.04
CA PRO A 16 -13.18 -16.04 4.94
C PRO A 16 -12.93 -14.53 4.86
N VAL A 17 -12.31 -13.97 5.90
CA VAL A 17 -11.68 -12.65 5.78
C VAL A 17 -10.61 -12.84 4.72
N ILE A 18 -10.83 -12.33 3.50
CA ILE A 18 -9.76 -12.23 2.50
C ILE A 18 -8.71 -11.36 3.17
N ALA A 19 -7.70 -12.01 3.72
CA ALA A 19 -6.76 -11.36 4.58
C ALA A 19 -5.99 -10.39 3.70
N ASN A 20 -6.13 -9.09 4.00
CA ASN A 20 -5.24 -8.00 3.58
C ASN A 20 -3.81 -8.36 4.00
N THR A 21 -3.21 -9.31 3.27
CA THR A 21 -1.92 -9.89 3.53
C THR A 21 -0.94 -9.24 2.59
N SER A 22 0.19 -8.88 3.16
CA SER A 22 1.33 -8.31 2.47
C SER A 22 2.56 -9.16 2.74
N PHE A 23 3.66 -8.91 2.03
CA PHE A 23 4.92 -9.61 2.31
C PHE A 23 5.54 -9.17 3.64
N PHE A 24 5.42 -7.88 3.99
CA PHE A 24 6.12 -7.28 5.12
C PHE A 24 5.17 -6.73 6.21
N GLY A 25 3.89 -7.09 6.15
CA GLY A 25 2.92 -6.84 7.20
C GLY A 25 2.17 -5.49 7.10
N LYS A 26 1.57 -5.10 8.23
CA LYS A 26 0.66 -3.96 8.33
C LYS A 26 1.28 -2.81 9.12
N ILE A 27 1.04 -1.59 8.66
CA ILE A 27 1.43 -0.33 9.30
C ILE A 27 0.15 0.42 9.63
N SER A 28 0.01 0.95 10.84
CA SER A 28 -1.09 1.84 11.19
C SER A 28 -0.56 3.22 11.52
N LEU A 29 -1.17 4.26 10.95
CA LEU A 29 -0.73 5.66 11.11
C LEU A 29 -1.92 6.54 11.49
N SER A 30 -1.75 7.35 12.53
CA SER A 30 -2.67 8.42 12.92
C SER A 30 -1.94 9.76 12.84
N PRO A 31 -2.58 10.82 12.34
CA PRO A 31 -1.98 12.15 12.32
C PRO A 31 -1.82 12.69 13.75
N SER A 32 -0.82 13.55 13.95
CA SER A 32 -0.58 14.26 15.21
C SER A 32 -0.25 15.73 14.93
N SER A 33 -0.43 16.59 15.94
CA SER A 33 -0.07 18.01 15.85
C SER A 33 1.44 18.24 15.73
N GLU A 34 2.25 17.32 16.26
CA GLU A 34 3.72 17.35 16.19
C GLU A 34 4.27 16.73 14.90
N GLY A 35 3.38 16.21 14.04
CA GLY A 35 3.74 15.39 12.90
C GLY A 35 4.00 13.93 13.29
N VAL A 36 3.73 13.03 12.35
CA VAL A 36 3.95 11.60 12.53
C VAL A 36 4.87 11.07 11.45
N SER A 37 5.80 10.20 11.83
CA SER A 37 6.68 9.49 10.91
C SER A 37 6.76 8.02 11.29
N LYS A 38 6.68 7.13 10.30
CA LYS A 38 6.93 5.70 10.46
C LYS A 38 7.82 5.19 9.33
N SER A 39 8.77 4.33 9.68
CA SER A 39 9.57 3.61 8.70
C SER A 39 9.46 2.11 8.91
N VAL A 40 9.49 1.38 7.79
CA VAL A 40 9.59 -0.09 7.75
C VAL A 40 10.63 -0.49 6.72
N THR A 41 11.04 -1.76 6.75
CA THR A 41 11.96 -2.33 5.78
C THR A 41 11.28 -3.40 4.93
N GLY A 42 11.84 -3.66 3.76
CA GLY A 42 11.39 -4.70 2.84
C GLY A 42 12.42 -4.91 1.74
N TYR A 43 12.04 -5.68 0.73
CA TYR A 43 12.82 -5.83 -0.49
C TYR A 43 11.91 -5.84 -1.72
N THR A 44 12.39 -5.27 -2.83
CA THR A 44 11.70 -5.37 -4.12
C THR A 44 11.80 -6.79 -4.66
N GLY A 45 10.94 -7.13 -5.62
CA GLY A 45 10.91 -8.46 -6.23
C GLY A 45 9.90 -8.51 -7.36
N GLY A 46 9.67 -9.71 -7.88
CA GLY A 46 8.66 -9.97 -8.90
C GLY A 46 8.95 -9.38 -10.28
N SER A 47 8.21 -9.89 -11.26
CA SER A 47 8.29 -9.48 -12.67
C SER A 47 6.92 -9.07 -13.23
N TYR A 48 5.93 -8.89 -12.35
CA TYR A 48 4.59 -8.48 -12.77
C TYR A 48 4.60 -6.97 -13.02
N PRO A 49 4.19 -6.49 -14.22
CA PRO A 49 4.23 -5.07 -14.52
C PRO A 49 3.18 -4.31 -13.72
N LEU A 50 3.59 -3.23 -13.05
CA LEU A 50 2.68 -2.39 -12.27
C LEU A 50 1.59 -1.75 -13.15
N SER A 51 1.91 -1.49 -14.42
CA SER A 51 0.96 -0.98 -15.43
C SER A 51 -0.21 -1.93 -15.71
N ALA A 52 -0.03 -3.24 -15.48
CA ALA A 52 -1.11 -4.22 -15.59
C ALA A 52 -2.00 -4.27 -14.33
N MET A 53 -1.55 -3.72 -13.19
CA MET A 53 -2.41 -3.54 -12.00
C MET A 53 -3.22 -2.25 -12.11
N SER A 54 -2.56 -1.15 -12.50
CA SER A 54 -3.20 0.10 -12.88
C SER A 54 -2.33 0.79 -13.89
N ASN A 55 -2.88 1.23 -15.02
CA ASN A 55 -2.08 1.86 -16.07
C ASN A 55 -1.61 3.27 -15.65
N ARG A 56 -2.51 4.05 -15.05
CA ARG A 56 -2.26 5.43 -14.65
C ARG A 56 -2.78 5.73 -13.26
N ASP A 57 -2.22 6.76 -12.66
CA ASP A 57 -2.65 7.29 -11.37
C ASP A 57 -3.67 8.44 -11.51
N ARG A 58 -4.16 8.95 -10.38
CA ARG A 58 -5.14 10.07 -10.34
C ARG A 58 -4.65 11.37 -10.98
N SER A 59 -3.34 11.52 -11.16
CA SER A 59 -2.69 12.67 -11.79
C SER A 59 -2.29 12.37 -13.24
N ASN A 60 -2.77 11.26 -13.80
CA ASN A 60 -2.46 10.78 -15.14
C ASN A 60 -0.99 10.34 -15.34
N ASN A 61 -0.22 10.11 -14.27
CA ASN A 61 1.13 9.56 -14.36
C ASN A 61 1.06 8.07 -14.69
N LEU A 62 2.07 7.55 -15.41
CA LEU A 62 2.17 6.11 -15.67
C LEU A 62 2.64 5.36 -14.43
N CYS A 63 2.03 4.21 -14.17
CA CYS A 63 2.48 3.29 -13.14
C CYS A 63 3.45 2.29 -13.75
N ILE A 64 4.74 2.63 -13.66
CA ILE A 64 5.83 1.91 -14.31
C ILE A 64 6.58 0.99 -13.35
N GLY A 65 7.40 0.10 -13.91
CA GLY A 65 8.20 -0.86 -13.16
C GLY A 65 7.45 -2.16 -12.86
N PHE A 66 8.05 -2.95 -11.99
CA PHE A 66 7.65 -4.33 -11.73
C PHE A 66 7.65 -4.61 -10.23
N ALA A 67 6.72 -5.46 -9.81
CA ALA A 67 6.63 -5.95 -8.45
C ALA A 67 6.11 -7.40 -8.43
N ASP A 68 5.98 -7.97 -7.25
CA ASP A 68 5.18 -9.16 -7.04
C ASP A 68 3.67 -8.84 -7.12
N PRO A 69 2.81 -9.79 -7.54
CA PRO A 69 1.36 -9.58 -7.58
C PRO A 69 0.74 -9.18 -6.23
N LYS A 70 1.34 -9.66 -5.14
CA LYS A 70 0.91 -9.38 -3.76
C LYS A 70 1.58 -8.10 -3.26
N PRO A 71 0.86 -7.19 -2.57
CA PRO A 71 1.46 -5.96 -2.05
C PRO A 71 2.53 -6.24 -1.00
N ASP A 72 3.53 -5.37 -0.95
CA ASP A 72 4.62 -5.42 0.00
C ASP A 72 4.19 -5.01 1.39
N HIS A 73 3.37 -3.96 1.48
CA HIS A 73 2.86 -3.43 2.74
C HIS A 73 1.37 -3.15 2.66
N ILE A 74 0.70 -3.27 3.79
CA ILE A 74 -0.63 -2.71 4.00
C ILE A 74 -0.49 -1.53 4.94
N VAL A 75 -0.98 -0.36 4.53
CA VAL A 75 -0.99 0.85 5.36
C VAL A 75 -2.42 1.17 5.75
N VAL A 76 -2.67 1.35 7.04
CA VAL A 76 -3.97 1.74 7.57
C VAL A 76 -3.85 3.17 8.10
N LEU A 77 -4.42 4.12 7.37
CA LEU A 77 -4.58 5.49 7.85
C LEU A 77 -5.82 5.54 8.72
N GLN A 78 -5.63 5.81 10.01
CA GLN A 78 -6.72 5.81 11.00
C GLN A 78 -7.62 7.05 10.89
N LYS A 79 -7.10 8.12 10.30
CA LYS A 79 -7.80 9.37 9.98
C LYS A 79 -7.24 9.94 8.68
N ASP A 80 -7.93 10.93 8.12
CA ASP A 80 -7.47 11.63 6.93
C ASP A 80 -6.16 12.38 7.19
N PHE A 81 -5.29 12.40 6.19
CA PHE A 81 -4.06 13.20 6.19
C PHE A 81 -4.16 14.27 5.10
N PRO A 82 -4.06 15.58 5.46
CA PRO A 82 -4.05 16.64 4.45
C PRO A 82 -2.80 16.56 3.56
N LYS A 83 -1.71 16.00 4.09
CA LYS A 83 -0.48 15.71 3.37
C LYS A 83 0.18 14.46 3.93
N LEU A 84 0.73 13.65 3.05
CA LEU A 84 1.58 12.52 3.40
C LEU A 84 2.67 12.36 2.33
N ASN A 85 3.90 12.19 2.81
CA ASN A 85 5.08 11.91 2.01
C ASN A 85 5.50 10.47 2.23
N ILE A 86 5.56 9.70 1.15
CA ILE A 86 5.97 8.30 1.16
C ILE A 86 7.24 8.18 0.34
N LYS A 87 8.34 7.75 0.98
CA LYS A 87 9.68 7.70 0.38
C LYS A 87 10.30 6.34 0.52
N VAL A 88 10.86 5.84 -0.58
CA VAL A 88 11.76 4.70 -0.58
C VAL A 88 13.19 5.20 -0.35
N ASN A 89 13.99 4.42 0.35
CA ASN A 89 15.44 4.56 0.37
C ASN A 89 16.02 3.18 0.10
N SER A 90 16.56 3.00 -1.10
CA SER A 90 17.21 1.78 -1.58
C SER A 90 18.71 1.96 -1.75
N ARG A 91 19.29 3.08 -1.28
CA ARG A 91 20.70 3.46 -1.50
C ARG A 91 21.00 3.73 -2.98
N GLY A 92 20.03 4.31 -3.70
CA GLY A 92 20.18 4.77 -5.09
C GLY A 92 19.88 3.73 -6.17
N TYR A 93 19.25 2.61 -5.83
CA TYR A 93 18.70 1.71 -6.85
C TYR A 93 17.37 2.26 -7.38
N ASP A 94 17.11 1.94 -8.65
CA ASP A 94 15.94 2.38 -9.39
C ASP A 94 14.67 1.64 -8.93
N THR A 95 13.91 2.31 -8.07
CA THR A 95 12.71 1.79 -7.41
C THR A 95 11.48 2.54 -7.89
N THR A 96 10.32 1.88 -7.88
CA THR A 96 9.03 2.48 -8.23
C THR A 96 8.00 2.23 -7.13
N LEU A 97 6.92 3.00 -7.11
CA LEU A 97 5.81 2.88 -6.16
C LEU A 97 4.48 2.78 -6.89
N LEU A 98 3.66 1.83 -6.47
CA LEU A 98 2.22 1.81 -6.72
C LEU A 98 1.51 1.78 -5.38
N ILE A 99 0.56 2.69 -5.19
CA ILE A 99 -0.30 2.73 -4.02
C ILE A 99 -1.75 2.73 -4.48
N VAL A 100 -2.50 1.74 -4.01
CA VAL A 100 -3.94 1.63 -4.22
C VAL A 100 -4.63 1.88 -2.89
N GLY A 101 -5.44 2.93 -2.84
CA GLY A 101 -6.13 3.38 -1.64
C GLY A 101 -7.46 2.67 -1.36
N PRO A 102 -8.23 3.18 -0.39
CA PRO A 102 -9.43 2.52 0.11
C PRO A 102 -10.44 2.21 -0.99
N ASN A 103 -11.01 1.00 -0.93
CA ASN A 103 -12.00 0.50 -1.89
C ASN A 103 -11.53 0.50 -3.35
N ASP A 104 -10.20 0.44 -3.57
CA ASP A 104 -9.57 0.44 -4.90
C ASP A 104 -9.90 1.68 -5.76
N LYS A 105 -10.27 2.80 -5.12
CA LYS A 105 -10.73 4.03 -5.80
C LYS A 105 -9.61 4.99 -6.17
N THR A 106 -8.54 5.03 -5.39
CA THR A 106 -7.44 5.97 -5.59
C THR A 106 -6.17 5.22 -5.95
N VAL A 107 -5.54 5.63 -7.03
CA VAL A 107 -4.22 5.12 -7.45
C VAL A 107 -3.25 6.28 -7.42
N ARG A 108 -2.07 6.03 -6.85
CA ARG A 108 -0.92 6.94 -6.85
C ARG A 108 0.31 6.18 -7.29
N CYS A 109 1.04 6.74 -8.25
CA CYS A 109 2.25 6.13 -8.78
C CYS A 109 3.42 7.07 -8.55
N GLY A 110 4.55 6.50 -8.16
CA GLY A 110 5.76 7.24 -7.84
C GLY A 110 6.97 6.54 -8.45
N ASP A 111 7.94 7.33 -8.84
CA ASP A 111 9.22 6.90 -9.38
C ASP A 111 10.28 7.89 -8.88
N ASP A 112 11.44 7.97 -9.51
CA ASP A 112 12.48 8.98 -9.33
C ASP A 112 11.96 10.38 -8.98
N THR A 113 12.13 10.77 -7.71
CA THR A 113 11.86 12.14 -7.26
C THR A 113 13.09 12.74 -6.61
N GLY A 114 13.80 13.61 -7.33
CA GLY A 114 15.00 14.31 -6.84
C GLY A 114 16.29 13.81 -7.51
N GLU A 115 17.39 13.81 -6.75
CA GLU A 115 18.73 13.46 -7.26
C GLU A 115 19.02 11.94 -7.22
N SER A 116 18.23 11.18 -6.46
CA SER A 116 18.33 9.71 -6.37
C SER A 116 17.30 9.03 -7.27
N LYS A 117 17.57 7.78 -7.62
CA LYS A 117 16.62 6.87 -8.31
C LYS A 117 15.60 6.21 -7.37
N ASP A 118 15.46 6.78 -6.17
CA ASP A 118 14.55 6.30 -5.15
C ASP A 118 13.15 6.85 -5.40
N ALA A 119 12.15 5.98 -5.38
CA ALA A 119 10.76 6.38 -5.54
C ALA A 119 10.25 7.25 -4.39
N SER A 120 9.42 8.24 -4.71
CA SER A 120 8.54 8.85 -3.71
C SER A 120 7.20 9.31 -4.25
N ILE A 121 6.27 9.49 -3.32
CA ILE A 121 4.97 10.12 -3.54
C ILE A 121 4.80 11.19 -2.46
N ASN A 122 4.72 12.45 -2.88
CA ASN A 122 4.27 13.55 -2.04
C ASN A 122 2.86 13.94 -2.48
N GLY A 123 1.86 13.64 -1.65
CA GLY A 123 0.46 13.85 -2.00
C GLY A 123 -0.30 14.60 -0.93
N SER A 124 -1.33 15.32 -1.36
CA SER A 124 -2.41 15.83 -0.51
C SER A 124 -3.62 14.89 -0.52
N ASP A 125 -4.53 15.11 0.43
CA ASP A 125 -5.88 14.52 0.45
C ASP A 125 -5.85 12.99 0.51
N TRP A 126 -5.25 12.47 1.58
CA TRP A 126 -5.22 11.04 1.86
C TRP A 126 -6.38 10.69 2.79
N GLU A 127 -7.36 9.98 2.26
CA GLU A 127 -8.52 9.51 3.02
C GLU A 127 -8.12 8.43 4.03
N ALA A 128 -8.79 8.39 5.17
CA ALA A 128 -8.69 7.30 6.12
C ALA A 128 -9.06 5.97 5.44
N GLY A 129 -8.38 4.90 5.84
CA GLY A 129 -8.68 3.54 5.36
C GLY A 129 -7.44 2.73 5.06
N THR A 130 -7.65 1.64 4.33
CA THR A 130 -6.60 0.67 4.01
C THR A 130 -6.03 0.93 2.62
N TYR A 131 -4.71 1.01 2.55
CA TYR A 131 -3.91 1.18 1.35
C TYR A 131 -3.04 -0.05 1.12
N LYS A 132 -2.99 -0.52 -0.11
CA LYS A 132 -2.04 -1.54 -0.58
C LYS A 132 -0.86 -0.81 -1.20
N VAL A 133 0.35 -1.15 -0.78
CA VAL A 133 1.59 -0.50 -1.22
C VAL A 133 2.50 -1.55 -1.83
N TRP A 134 2.90 -1.32 -3.08
CA TRP A 134 3.95 -2.07 -3.77
C TRP A 134 5.17 -1.19 -3.89
N VAL A 135 6.32 -1.69 -3.43
CA VAL A 135 7.63 -1.09 -3.70
C VAL A 135 8.29 -1.93 -4.78
N GLY A 136 8.24 -1.43 -6.01
CA GLY A 136 8.75 -2.11 -7.18
C GLY A 136 10.18 -1.72 -7.53
N SER A 137 10.68 -2.33 -8.60
CA SER A 137 11.90 -1.91 -9.29
C SER A 137 11.60 -1.61 -10.75
N PHE A 138 12.33 -0.67 -11.35
CA PHE A 138 12.13 -0.34 -12.76
C PHE A 138 12.42 -1.53 -13.69
N LYS A 139 13.35 -2.41 -13.30
CA LYS A 139 13.66 -3.65 -14.00
C LYS A 139 12.95 -4.85 -13.35
N ALA A 140 12.43 -5.75 -14.18
CA ALA A 140 11.77 -6.97 -13.72
C ALA A 140 12.73 -7.92 -12.97
N GLY A 141 12.23 -8.55 -11.91
CA GLY A 141 12.92 -9.58 -11.13
C GLY A 141 14.06 -9.08 -10.26
N VAL A 142 14.26 -7.77 -10.17
CA VAL A 142 15.37 -7.20 -9.40
C VAL A 142 14.99 -7.13 -7.92
N LYS A 143 15.80 -7.79 -7.09
CA LYS A 143 15.70 -7.73 -5.64
C LYS A 143 16.65 -6.69 -5.05
N ARG A 144 16.10 -5.73 -4.29
CA ARG A 144 16.81 -4.69 -3.55
C ARG A 144 16.17 -4.45 -2.21
N ASP A 145 16.97 -4.46 -1.15
CA ASP A 145 16.50 -4.06 0.17
C ASP A 145 16.22 -2.55 0.18
N TYR A 146 15.18 -2.17 0.91
CA TYR A 146 14.79 -0.77 1.06
C TYR A 146 14.29 -0.46 2.46
N LYS A 147 14.27 0.84 2.78
CA LYS A 147 13.47 1.43 3.86
C LYS A 147 12.35 2.28 3.25
N LEU A 148 11.11 1.98 3.61
CA LEU A 148 9.93 2.78 3.25
C LEU A 148 9.60 3.70 4.43
N SER A 149 9.48 5.01 4.18
CA SER A 149 9.12 6.01 5.20
C SER A 149 7.82 6.69 4.83
N LEU A 150 6.92 6.85 5.80
CA LEU A 150 5.66 7.57 5.71
C LEU A 150 5.73 8.74 6.69
N GLN A 151 5.57 9.96 6.20
CA GLN A 151 5.72 11.18 6.99
C GLN A 151 4.62 12.19 6.67
N GLN A 152 3.92 12.68 7.69
CA GLN A 152 2.99 13.81 7.58
C GLN A 152 3.74 15.13 7.39
#